data_AF-A0A3C1SE37-F1
#
_entry.id   AF-A0A3C1SE37-F1
#
_cell.length_a   1.000
_cell.length_b   1.000
_cell.length_c   1.000
_cell.angle_alpha   90.00
_cell.angle_beta   90.00
_cell.angle_gamma   90.00
#
_symmetry.space_group_name_H-M   'P 1'
#
loop_
_entity.id
_entity.type
_entity.pdbx_description
1 polymer ?
#
loop_
_entity_poly.entity_id
_entity_poly.type
_entity_poly.pdbx_seq_one_letter_code
_entity_poly.pdbx_strand_id
1 'polypeptide(L)'
;MNFYLSKPFRPEEIINVIKLFAPDRSELVGANNYSPLPQVFDKKGFLHRIGGNTSIYDEMILLFLERFPIDLSVLSSFIEKQDLKEIRLQAHSLKGMCLTLGADILADIAHKIENIACDNGSIEEIKSLSASLEPAFREFCGEAGKNFARDLCG
;
A
#
# COMPACT_ATOMS: atom_id res chain seq x y z
N MET A 1 -0.16 -21.67 28.13
CA MET A 1 1.24 -22.13 27.97
C MET A 1 1.97 -21.06 27.17
N ASN A 2 3.12 -20.57 27.65
CA ASN A 2 3.76 -19.35 27.15
C ASN A 2 4.72 -19.68 26.00
N PHE A 3 4.39 -19.25 24.77
CA PHE A 3 5.25 -19.42 23.60
C PHE A 3 6.25 -18.27 23.51
N TYR A 4 7.20 -18.26 24.46
CA TYR A 4 8.28 -17.29 24.46
C TYR A 4 9.44 -17.83 23.62
N LEU A 5 9.68 -17.18 22.49
CA LEU A 5 10.90 -17.38 21.71
C LEU A 5 11.96 -16.42 22.30
N SER A 6 13.16 -16.92 22.69
CA SER A 6 14.37 -16.17 23.10
C SER A 6 15.48 -16.07 22.02
N LYS A 7 15.98 -14.86 21.70
CA LYS A 7 16.85 -14.56 20.54
C LYS A 7 18.20 -15.31 20.55
N PRO A 8 18.85 -15.53 19.37
CA PRO A 8 18.40 -15.14 18.02
C PRO A 8 17.59 -16.26 17.33
N PHE A 9 16.45 -15.90 16.72
CA PHE A 9 15.56 -16.85 16.05
C PHE A 9 15.97 -17.12 14.62
N ARG A 10 15.80 -18.37 14.21
CA ARG A 10 15.88 -18.75 12.80
C ARG A 10 14.49 -18.67 12.15
N PRO A 11 14.36 -18.20 10.89
CA PRO A 11 13.07 -18.01 10.22
C PRO A 11 12.14 -19.22 10.28
N GLU A 12 12.69 -20.43 10.32
CA GLU A 12 11.97 -21.70 10.35
C GLU A 12 11.22 -21.91 11.68
N GLU A 13 11.73 -21.36 12.79
CA GLU A 13 11.12 -21.49 14.12
C GLU A 13 9.84 -20.66 14.25
N ILE A 14 9.79 -19.52 13.56
CA ILE A 14 8.63 -18.63 13.53
C ILE A 14 7.47 -19.29 12.76
N ILE A 15 7.77 -19.92 11.62
CA ILE A 15 6.78 -20.61 10.79
C ILE A 15 6.07 -21.71 11.57
N ASN A 16 6.80 -22.47 12.39
CA ASN A 16 6.23 -23.57 13.15
C ASN A 16 5.29 -23.11 14.28
N VAL A 17 5.57 -21.98 14.92
CA VAL A 17 4.65 -21.39 15.91
C VAL A 17 3.38 -20.89 15.22
N ILE A 18 3.50 -20.27 14.04
CA ILE A 18 2.33 -19.78 13.28
C ILE A 18 1.42 -20.94 12.88
N LYS A 19 1.99 -22.08 12.43
CA LYS A 19 1.22 -23.28 12.08
C LYS A 19 0.43 -23.88 13.25
N LEU A 20 0.89 -23.67 14.48
CA LEU A 20 0.24 -24.22 15.68
C LEU A 20 -1.09 -23.51 16.02
N PHE A 21 -1.25 -22.26 15.57
CA PHE A 21 -2.45 -21.45 15.82
C PHE A 21 -3.31 -21.24 14.58
N ALA A 22 -2.83 -21.67 13.41
CA ALA A 22 -3.64 -21.73 12.21
C ALA A 22 -4.53 -22.99 12.30
N PRO A 23 -5.86 -22.88 12.46
CA PRO A 23 -6.71 -24.04 12.23
C PRO A 23 -6.45 -24.54 10.80
N ASP A 24 -6.47 -25.86 10.62
CA ASP A 24 -6.26 -26.52 9.34
C ASP A 24 -7.32 -26.03 8.34
N ARG A 25 -6.99 -24.97 7.58
CA ARG A 25 -7.87 -24.36 6.57
C ARG A 25 -7.76 -25.08 5.23
N SER A 26 -7.65 -26.41 5.26
CA SER A 26 -7.69 -27.24 4.05
C SER A 26 -9.08 -27.23 3.36
N GLU A 27 -10.12 -26.65 3.99
CA GLU A 27 -11.48 -26.53 3.42
C GLU A 27 -12.03 -25.09 3.36
N LEU A 28 -11.20 -24.09 3.03
CA LEU A 28 -11.69 -22.75 2.62
C LEU A 28 -11.15 -22.29 1.27
N VAL A 29 -10.64 -23.21 0.45
CA VAL A 29 -10.33 -22.98 -0.96
C VAL A 29 -11.62 -23.04 -1.80
N GLY A 30 -12.52 -22.10 -1.53
CA GLY A 30 -13.52 -21.65 -2.49
C GLY A 30 -12.81 -20.78 -3.52
N ALA A 31 -12.63 -21.35 -4.71
CA ALA A 31 -12.02 -20.75 -5.89
C ALA A 31 -12.29 -19.24 -6.06
N ASN A 32 -11.25 -18.43 -5.83
CA ASN A 32 -11.00 -17.24 -6.64
C ASN A 32 -9.49 -16.90 -6.64
N ASN A 33 -8.68 -17.81 -7.20
CA ASN A 33 -7.33 -17.50 -7.68
C ASN A 33 -7.42 -16.69 -8.99
N TYR A 34 -8.16 -15.58 -8.99
CA TYR A 34 -7.75 -14.48 -9.83
C TYR A 34 -6.71 -13.75 -8.99
N SER A 35 -5.44 -13.74 -9.41
CA SER A 35 -4.72 -12.47 -9.24
C SER A 35 -5.54 -11.47 -10.03
N PRO A 36 -6.32 -10.59 -9.40
CA PRO A 36 -6.96 -9.54 -10.17
C PRO A 36 -5.80 -8.81 -10.84
N LEU A 37 -5.99 -8.41 -12.10
CA LEU A 37 -5.15 -7.36 -12.66
C LEU A 37 -5.07 -6.22 -11.63
N PRO A 38 -3.93 -5.51 -11.52
CA PRO A 38 -3.79 -4.41 -10.58
C PRO A 38 -5.03 -3.52 -10.66
N GLN A 39 -5.78 -3.48 -9.56
CA GLN A 39 -7.03 -2.74 -9.48
C GLN A 39 -6.77 -1.39 -8.84
N VAL A 40 -7.58 -0.41 -9.22
CA VAL A 40 -7.57 0.91 -8.60
C VAL A 40 -7.84 0.76 -7.11
N PHE A 41 -8.87 0.00 -6.72
CA PHE A 41 -9.16 -0.31 -5.33
C PHE A 41 -9.83 -1.68 -5.10
N ASP A 42 -9.16 -2.53 -4.32
CA ASP A 42 -9.68 -3.80 -3.79
C ASP A 42 -10.72 -3.59 -2.67
N LYS A 43 -11.84 -2.93 -2.96
CA LYS A 43 -12.84 -2.63 -1.93
C LYS A 43 -13.35 -3.87 -1.21
N LYS A 44 -13.59 -4.96 -1.96
CA LYS A 44 -14.11 -6.22 -1.42
C LYS A 44 -13.09 -6.92 -0.54
N GLY A 45 -11.84 -7.05 -0.99
CA GLY A 45 -10.79 -7.67 -0.20
C GLY A 45 -10.41 -6.82 1.00
N PHE A 46 -10.42 -5.49 0.89
CA PHE A 46 -10.21 -4.60 2.03
C PHE A 46 -11.31 -4.77 3.10
N LEU A 47 -12.59 -4.70 2.72
CA LEU A 47 -13.71 -4.96 3.63
C LEU A 47 -13.62 -6.34 4.27
N HIS A 48 -13.21 -7.36 3.51
CA HIS A 48 -13.01 -8.71 4.05
C HIS A 48 -11.89 -8.74 5.10
N ARG A 49 -10.73 -8.08 4.85
CA ARG A 49 -9.59 -8.01 5.78
C ARG A 49 -9.95 -7.37 7.12
N ILE A 50 -10.86 -6.39 7.12
CA ILE A 50 -11.34 -5.73 8.34
C ILE A 50 -12.62 -6.34 8.92
N GLY A 51 -13.00 -7.55 8.48
CA GLY A 51 -14.14 -8.30 9.02
C GLY A 51 -15.51 -7.73 8.66
N GLY A 52 -15.62 -6.99 7.55
CA GLY A 52 -16.86 -6.35 7.09
C GLY A 52 -17.24 -5.10 7.90
N ASN A 53 -16.35 -4.58 8.73
CA ASN A 53 -16.62 -3.42 9.56
C ASN A 53 -16.59 -2.12 8.74
N THR A 54 -17.77 -1.58 8.42
CA THR A 54 -17.92 -0.36 7.64
C THR A 54 -17.45 0.90 8.37
N SER A 55 -17.47 0.93 9.71
CA SER A 55 -16.94 2.06 10.48
C SER A 55 -15.43 2.16 10.34
N ILE A 56 -14.72 1.03 10.44
CA ILE A 56 -13.26 0.98 10.24
C ILE A 56 -12.91 1.31 8.79
N TYR A 57 -13.73 0.84 7.83
CA TYR A 57 -13.57 1.21 6.42
C TYR A 57 -13.60 2.73 6.25
N ASP A 58 -14.61 3.41 6.77
CA ASP A 58 -14.78 4.85 6.57
C ASP A 58 -13.65 5.66 7.21
N GLU A 59 -13.20 5.25 8.39
CA GLU A 59 -12.08 5.83 9.13
C GLU A 59 -10.75 5.66 8.37
N MET A 60 -10.42 4.44 7.96
CA MET A 60 -9.16 4.17 7.24
C MET A 60 -9.12 4.85 5.87
N ILE A 61 -10.25 4.87 5.16
CA ILE A 61 -10.34 5.59 3.88
C ILE A 61 -10.21 7.09 4.11
N LEU A 62 -10.84 7.66 5.15
CA LEU A 62 -10.67 9.09 5.45
C LEU A 62 -9.21 9.43 5.74
N LEU A 63 -8.56 8.66 6.62
CA LEU A 63 -7.16 8.85 6.98
C LEU A 63 -6.25 8.78 5.74
N PHE A 64 -6.49 7.81 4.86
CA PHE A 64 -5.72 7.68 3.62
C PHE A 64 -5.88 8.90 2.71
N LEU A 65 -7.11 9.38 2.55
CA LEU A 65 -7.40 10.50 1.65
C LEU A 65 -6.81 11.82 2.15
N GLU A 66 -6.73 12.01 3.46
CA GLU A 66 -6.06 13.16 4.07
C GLU A 66 -4.53 13.03 3.97
N ARG A 67 -4.01 11.82 4.17
CA ARG A 67 -2.58 11.58 4.30
C ARG A 67 -1.85 11.48 2.96
N PHE A 68 -2.45 10.81 1.98
CA PHE A 68 -1.80 10.52 0.70
C PHE A 68 -1.33 11.79 -0.05
N PRO A 69 -2.10 12.89 -0.15
CA PRO A 69 -1.64 14.12 -0.79
C PRO A 69 -0.42 14.75 -0.09
N ILE A 70 -0.37 14.65 1.25
CA ILE A 70 0.77 15.14 2.04
C ILE A 70 2.01 14.33 1.70
N ASP A 71 1.90 13.00 1.70
CA ASP A 71 3.02 12.11 1.38
C ASP A 71 3.46 12.22 -0.08
N LEU A 72 2.57 12.56 -1.01
CA LEU A 72 2.89 12.86 -2.40
C LEU A 72 3.66 14.18 -2.55
N SER A 73 3.29 15.22 -1.79
CA SER A 73 4.02 16.48 -1.73
C SER A 73 5.43 16.29 -1.17
N VAL A 74 5.56 15.50 -0.10
CA VAL A 74 6.87 15.12 0.47
C VAL A 74 7.74 14.40 -0.56
N LEU A 75 7.18 13.41 -1.26
CA LEU A 75 7.89 12.70 -2.34
C LEU A 75 8.37 13.67 -3.42
N SER A 76 7.50 14.57 -3.88
CA SER A 76 7.82 15.58 -4.88
C SER A 76 8.99 16.46 -4.44
N SER A 77 9.04 16.86 -3.17
CA SER A 77 10.14 17.66 -2.62
C SER A 77 11.49 16.91 -2.62
N PHE A 78 11.49 15.59 -2.40
CA PHE A 78 12.71 14.78 -2.48
C PHE A 78 13.17 14.57 -3.93
N ILE A 79 12.22 14.44 -4.86
CA ILE A 79 12.48 14.37 -6.30
C ILE A 79 13.12 15.67 -6.80
N GLU A 80 12.65 16.83 -6.36
CA GLU A 80 13.25 18.13 -6.69
C GLU A 80 14.69 18.26 -6.18
N LYS A 81 14.95 17.77 -4.97
CA LYS A 81 16.28 17.73 -4.35
C LYS A 81 17.19 16.63 -4.91
N GLN A 82 16.65 15.75 -5.75
CA GLN A 82 17.33 14.57 -6.30
C GLN A 82 17.90 13.63 -5.22
N ASP A 83 17.23 13.55 -4.06
CA ASP A 83 17.67 12.72 -2.94
C ASP A 83 17.13 11.29 -3.12
N LEU A 84 17.85 10.47 -3.90
CA LEU A 84 17.46 9.09 -4.20
C LEU A 84 17.22 8.24 -2.95
N LYS A 85 17.95 8.49 -1.87
CA LYS A 85 17.78 7.76 -0.61
C LYS A 85 16.42 8.07 0.01
N GLU A 86 16.06 9.35 0.12
CA GLU A 86 14.78 9.76 0.70
C GLU A 86 13.61 9.46 -0.23
N ILE A 87 13.79 9.57 -1.56
CA ILE A 87 12.80 9.11 -2.55
C ILE A 87 12.46 7.65 -2.32
N ARG A 88 13.48 6.78 -2.20
CA ARG A 88 13.28 5.34 -1.95
C ARG A 88 12.49 5.10 -0.67
N LEU A 89 12.85 5.76 0.43
CA LEU A 89 12.18 5.59 1.72
C LEU A 89 10.72 6.05 1.67
N GLN A 90 10.47 7.20 1.04
CA GLN A 90 9.12 7.74 0.90
C GLN A 90 8.25 6.85 -0.02
N ALA A 91 8.82 6.35 -1.12
CA ALA A 91 8.16 5.42 -2.02
C ALA A 91 7.82 4.09 -1.33
N HIS A 92 8.74 3.55 -0.51
CA HIS A 92 8.49 2.35 0.30
C HIS A 92 7.31 2.53 1.27
N SER A 93 7.26 3.68 1.95
CA SER A 93 6.17 4.03 2.86
C SER A 93 4.82 4.12 2.14
N LEU A 94 4.78 4.85 1.01
CA LEU A 94 3.59 4.98 0.16
C LEU A 94 3.10 3.61 -0.34
N LYS A 95 4.01 2.74 -0.79
CA LYS A 95 3.68 1.37 -1.20
C LYS A 95 2.98 0.61 -0.08
N GLY A 96 3.54 0.60 1.12
CA GLY A 96 2.96 -0.11 2.27
C GLY A 96 1.57 0.41 2.63
N MET A 97 1.39 1.73 2.62
CA MET A 97 0.09 2.36 2.87
C MET A 97 -0.95 1.93 1.82
N CYS A 98 -0.59 1.96 0.53
CA CYS A 98 -1.49 1.58 -0.56
C CYS A 98 -1.87 0.09 -0.50
N LEU A 99 -0.92 -0.80 -0.24
CA LEU A 99 -1.18 -2.25 -0.11
C LEU A 99 -2.11 -2.58 1.07
N THR A 100 -2.01 -1.82 2.17
CA THR A 100 -2.88 -2.03 3.34
C THR A 100 -4.35 -1.90 2.96
N LEU A 101 -4.67 -0.90 2.13
CA LEU A 101 -6.03 -0.64 1.65
C LEU A 101 -6.37 -1.43 0.38
N GLY A 102 -5.39 -1.99 -0.32
CA GLY A 102 -5.59 -2.64 -1.62
C GLY A 102 -5.72 -1.64 -2.77
N ALA A 103 -5.02 -0.51 -2.68
CA ALA A 103 -4.84 0.42 -3.78
C ALA A 103 -3.68 -0.06 -4.69
N ASP A 104 -3.92 -1.14 -5.43
CA ASP A 104 -2.85 -1.92 -6.07
C ASP A 104 -2.10 -1.13 -7.15
N ILE A 105 -2.81 -0.31 -7.93
CA ILE A 105 -2.18 0.56 -8.94
C ILE A 105 -1.25 1.59 -8.28
N LEU A 106 -1.69 2.24 -7.20
CA LEU A 106 -0.86 3.20 -6.47
C LEU A 106 0.36 2.53 -5.84
N ALA A 107 0.17 1.32 -5.28
CA ALA A 107 1.25 0.53 -4.74
C ALA A 107 2.29 0.14 -5.81
N ASP A 108 1.84 -0.24 -7.00
CA ASP A 108 2.73 -0.61 -8.11
C ASP A 108 3.56 0.59 -8.61
N ILE A 109 2.94 1.76 -8.75
CA ILE A 109 3.67 2.99 -9.12
C ILE A 109 4.72 3.33 -8.05
N ALA A 110 4.33 3.30 -6.77
CA ALA A 110 5.25 3.55 -5.67
C ALA A 110 6.41 2.54 -5.62
N HIS A 111 6.12 1.26 -5.88
CA HIS A 111 7.13 0.22 -5.96
C HIS A 111 8.13 0.41 -7.11
N LYS A 112 7.66 0.85 -8.29
CA LYS A 112 8.54 1.19 -9.41
C LYS A 112 9.49 2.34 -9.06
N ILE A 113 8.97 3.40 -8.45
CA ILE A 113 9.77 4.54 -7.95
C ILE A 113 10.81 4.06 -6.93
N GLU A 114 10.39 3.23 -5.96
CA GLU A 114 11.28 2.64 -4.95
C GLU A 114 12.45 1.88 -5.58
N ASN A 115 12.16 1.01 -6.57
CA ASN A 115 13.17 0.20 -7.25
C ASN A 115 14.14 1.06 -8.05
N ILE A 116 13.64 2.00 -8.86
CA ILE A 116 14.50 2.90 -9.64
C ILE A 116 15.40 3.71 -8.71
N ALA A 117 14.87 4.21 -7.59
CA ALA A 117 15.66 4.95 -6.62
C ALA A 117 16.70 4.05 -5.90
N CYS A 118 16.35 2.78 -5.63
CA CYS A 118 17.27 1.81 -5.02
C CYS A 118 18.45 1.45 -5.94
N ASP A 119 18.20 1.37 -7.24
CA ASP A 119 19.21 1.03 -8.25
C ASP A 119 20.03 2.24 -8.72
N ASN A 120 19.87 3.41 -8.07
CA ASN A 120 20.44 4.69 -8.48
C ASN A 120 20.09 5.08 -9.93
N GLY A 121 18.85 4.83 -10.33
CA GLY A 121 18.32 5.12 -11.66
C GLY A 121 18.01 6.60 -11.91
N SER A 122 17.37 6.88 -13.06
CA SER A 122 17.13 8.24 -13.54
C SER A 122 16.05 8.98 -12.74
N ILE A 123 16.38 10.21 -12.32
CA ILE A 123 15.42 11.13 -11.69
C ILE A 123 14.29 11.51 -12.65
N GLU A 124 14.57 11.60 -13.94
CA GLU A 124 13.58 11.91 -14.99
C GLU A 124 12.53 10.78 -15.09
N GLU A 125 12.96 9.53 -15.00
CA GLU A 125 12.05 8.37 -14.97
C GLU A 125 11.18 8.39 -13.71
N ILE A 126 11.79 8.66 -12.55
CA ILE A 126 11.10 8.81 -11.27
C ILE A 126 10.05 9.94 -11.35
N LYS A 127 10.40 11.09 -11.95
CA LYS A 127 9.47 12.22 -12.17
C LYS A 127 8.30 11.83 -13.07
N SER A 128 8.57 11.09 -14.13
CA SER A 128 7.53 10.60 -15.05
C SER A 128 6.55 9.67 -14.33
N LEU A 129 7.05 8.77 -13.48
CA LEU A 129 6.20 7.89 -12.69
C LEU A 129 5.45 8.64 -11.58
N SER A 130 6.08 9.58 -10.89
CA SER A 130 5.43 10.33 -9.83
C SER A 130 4.25 11.16 -10.35
N ALA A 131 4.34 11.66 -11.59
CA ALA A 131 3.24 12.36 -12.26
C ALA A 131 2.00 11.46 -12.49
N SER A 132 2.16 10.13 -12.48
CA SER A 132 1.05 9.19 -12.60
C SER A 132 0.35 8.84 -11.27
N LEU A 133 0.94 9.20 -10.12
CA LEU A 133 0.34 8.96 -8.80
C LEU A 133 -0.94 9.78 -8.57
N GLU A 134 -0.92 11.05 -8.98
CA GLU A 134 -2.07 11.95 -8.80
C GLU A 134 -3.33 11.52 -9.59
N PRO A 135 -3.25 11.18 -10.90
CA PRO A 135 -4.43 10.66 -11.62
C PRO A 135 -4.90 9.31 -11.07
N ALA A 136 -3.99 8.40 -10.71
CA ALA A 136 -4.37 7.12 -10.10
C ALA A 136 -5.05 7.31 -8.73
N PHE A 137 -4.61 8.31 -7.94
CA PHE A 137 -5.24 8.66 -6.68
C PHE A 137 -6.64 9.24 -6.87
N ARG A 138 -6.85 10.07 -7.90
CA ARG A 138 -8.20 10.54 -8.25
C ARG A 138 -9.15 9.39 -8.61
N GLU A 139 -8.67 8.40 -9.34
CA GLU A 139 -9.44 7.21 -9.68
C GLU A 139 -9.82 6.42 -8.41
N PHE A 140 -8.85 6.24 -7.50
CA PHE A 140 -9.08 5.63 -6.19
C PHE A 140 -10.17 6.36 -5.38
N CYS A 141 -10.14 7.69 -5.33
CA CYS A 141 -11.18 8.48 -4.65
C CYS A 141 -12.57 8.19 -5.22
N GLY A 142 -12.67 8.07 -6.55
CA GLY A 142 -13.91 7.73 -7.25
C GLY A 142 -14.46 6.36 -6.83
N GLU A 143 -13.62 5.32 -6.79
CA GLU A 143 -14.01 3.98 -6.38
C GLU A 143 -14.32 3.86 -4.88
N ALA A 144 -13.59 4.63 -4.04
CA ALA A 144 -13.82 4.70 -2.61
C ALA A 144 -15.18 5.34 -2.26
N GLY A 145 -15.83 6.01 -3.23
CA GLY A 145 -17.13 6.67 -3.07
C GLY A 145 -17.04 8.04 -2.40
N LYS A 146 -15.86 8.65 -2.32
CA LYS A 146 -15.66 9.97 -1.74
C LYS A 146 -15.27 10.95 -2.86
N ASN A 147 -16.20 11.83 -3.25
CA ASN A 147 -15.96 12.92 -4.21
C ASN A 147 -15.01 13.98 -3.60
N PHE A 148 -13.72 13.67 -3.53
CA PHE A 148 -12.65 14.55 -3.00
C PHE A 148 -12.27 15.70 -3.96
N ALA A 149 -13.02 15.89 -5.05
CA ALA A 149 -12.66 16.73 -6.18
C ALA A 149 -12.77 18.26 -5.95
N ARG A 150 -12.87 18.75 -4.71
CA ARG A 150 -13.10 20.20 -4.47
C ARG A 150 -12.19 20.90 -3.47
N ASP A 151 -11.54 20.21 -2.53
CA ASP A 151 -10.94 20.91 -1.37
C ASP A 151 -9.40 20.91 -1.31
N LEU A 152 -8.69 20.45 -2.35
CA LEU A 152 -7.21 20.44 -2.38
C LEU A 152 -6.58 21.40 -3.41
N CYS A 153 -7.40 22.19 -4.12
CA CYS A 153 -6.94 23.36 -4.87
C CYS A 153 -7.47 24.63 -4.18
N GLY A 154 -6.92 24.93 -3.01
CA GLY A 154 -7.06 26.22 -2.32
C GLY A 154 -5.69 26.84 -2.14
#